data_AF-A0A1Q9NAD9-F1
#
_entry.id   AF-A0A1Q9NAD9-F1
#
_cell.length_a   1.000
_cell.length_b   1.000
_cell.length_c   1.000
_cell.angle_alpha   90.00
_cell.angle_beta   90.00
_cell.angle_gamma   90.00
#
_symmetry.space_group_name_H-M   'P 1'
#
loop_
_entity.id
_entity.type
_entity.pdbx_description
1 polymer ?
#
loop_
_entity_poly.entity_id
_entity_poly.type
_entity_poly.pdbx_seq_one_letter_code
_entity_poly.pdbx_strand_id
1 'polypeptide(L)'
;MKSFYVEPTNKMEENMNKTLLTQDISSLDASVLNILKKQGPITRGQLVKKTGIPRSTLYDSLFRLMLKGLVKKFPDRTNVSRGRPQVFFEANT
;
A
#
# COMPACT_ATOMS: atom_id res chain seq x y z
N MET A 1 4.13 17.24 33.56
CA MET A 1 3.79 15.84 33.22
C MET A 1 4.53 15.48 31.92
N LYS A 2 5.62 14.72 31.99
CA LYS A 2 6.26 14.13 30.79
C LYS A 2 5.63 12.76 30.57
N SER A 3 4.93 12.56 29.46
CA SER A 3 4.50 11.21 29.07
C SER A 3 5.74 10.43 28.65
N PHE A 4 6.08 9.39 29.40
CA PHE A 4 7.15 8.47 29.03
C PHE A 4 6.67 7.64 27.84
N TYR A 5 7.25 7.89 26.67
CA TYR A 5 7.21 6.95 25.55
C TYR A 5 8.25 5.88 25.87
N VAL A 6 7.81 4.65 26.11
CA VAL A 6 8.71 3.50 26.29
C VAL A 6 8.98 2.93 24.90
N GLU A 7 10.24 2.95 24.46
CA GLU A 7 10.63 2.29 23.22
C GLU A 7 10.43 0.77 23.35
N PRO A 8 9.83 0.08 22.37
CA PRO A 8 9.64 -1.36 22.45
C PRO A 8 10.99 -2.07 22.36
N THR A 9 11.47 -2.58 23.50
CA THR A 9 12.83 -3.14 23.66
C THR A 9 12.98 -4.61 23.21
N ASN A 10 12.00 -5.21 22.53
CA ASN A 10 12.05 -6.64 22.25
C ASN A 10 11.81 -6.96 20.78
N LYS A 11 12.85 -7.47 20.10
CA LYS A 11 12.78 -8.00 18.71
C LYS A 11 11.68 -9.05 18.55
N MET A 12 11.28 -9.73 19.63
CA MET A 12 10.16 -10.68 19.65
C MET A 12 8.79 -9.98 19.48
N GLU A 13 8.58 -8.80 20.08
CA GLU A 13 7.32 -8.04 19.98
C GLU A 13 7.16 -7.39 18.61
N GLU A 14 8.25 -6.88 18.02
CA GLU A 14 8.25 -6.42 16.63
C GLU A 14 7.88 -7.54 15.66
N ASN A 15 8.45 -8.74 15.85
CA ASN A 15 8.14 -9.91 15.03
C ASN A 15 6.72 -10.42 15.25
N MET A 16 6.18 -10.35 16.47
CA MET A 16 4.82 -10.76 16.80
C MET A 16 3.78 -9.81 16.15
N ASN A 17 4.02 -8.50 16.22
CA ASN A 17 3.21 -7.49 15.54
C ASN A 17 3.27 -7.62 14.01
N LYS A 18 4.45 -7.92 13.47
CA LYS A 18 4.64 -8.17 12.03
C LYS A 18 3.88 -9.41 11.56
N THR A 19 3.80 -10.45 12.40
CA THR A 19 3.11 -11.71 12.10
C THR A 19 1.59 -11.58 12.20
N LEU A 20 1.07 -10.82 13.17
CA LEU A 20 -0.37 -10.54 13.30
C LEU A 20 -0.90 -9.66 12.15
N LEU A 21 -0.12 -8.68 11.68
CA LEU A 21 -0.48 -7.85 10.51
C LEU A 21 -0.65 -8.66 9.21
N THR A 22 0.06 -9.78 9.08
CA THR A 22 0.03 -10.63 7.88
C THR A 22 -1.14 -11.60 7.83
N GLN A 23 -1.83 -11.89 8.94
CA GLN A 23 -2.89 -12.90 8.98
C GLN A 23 -4.21 -12.43 8.31
N ASP A 24 -4.42 -11.12 8.17
CA ASP A 24 -5.67 -10.54 7.64
C ASP A 24 -5.53 -9.92 6.23
N ILE A 25 -4.61 -10.42 5.41
CA ILE A 25 -4.47 -9.97 4.03
C ILE A 25 -5.14 -10.98 3.10
N SER A 26 -6.19 -10.54 2.41
CA SER A 26 -6.83 -11.33 1.35
C SER A 26 -5.82 -11.72 0.27
N SER A 27 -5.98 -12.89 -0.36
CA SER A 27 -5.13 -13.35 -1.46
C SER A 27 -5.03 -12.32 -2.59
N LEU A 28 -6.12 -11.58 -2.86
CA LEU A 28 -6.16 -10.48 -3.81
C LEU A 28 -5.24 -9.33 -3.37
N ASP A 29 -5.35 -8.92 -2.11
CA ASP A 29 -4.58 -7.81 -1.54
C ASP A 29 -3.08 -8.15 -1.52
N ALA A 30 -2.73 -9.40 -1.18
CA ALA A 30 -1.36 -9.90 -1.26
C ALA A 30 -0.82 -9.86 -2.70
N SER A 31 -1.64 -10.25 -3.68
CA SER A 31 -1.26 -10.21 -5.11
C SER A 31 -1.00 -8.77 -5.58
N VAL A 32 -1.92 -7.85 -5.27
CA VAL A 32 -1.76 -6.42 -5.59
C VAL A 32 -0.50 -5.84 -4.95
N LEU A 33 -0.27 -6.12 -3.66
CA LEU A 33 0.91 -5.66 -2.94
C LEU A 33 2.21 -6.20 -3.56
N ASN A 34 2.25 -7.49 -3.92
CA ASN A 34 3.42 -8.09 -4.56
C ASN A 34 3.74 -7.45 -5.91
N ILE A 35 2.73 -7.06 -6.68
CA ILE A 35 2.93 -6.34 -7.95
C ILE A 35 3.53 -4.96 -7.69
N LEU A 36 3.02 -4.23 -6.69
CA LEU A 36 3.56 -2.91 -6.31
C LEU A 36 5.01 -3.00 -5.85
N LYS A 37 5.37 -4.04 -5.09
CA LYS A 37 6.76 -4.29 -4.68
C LYS A 37 7.69 -4.58 -5.86
N LYS A 38 7.20 -5.33 -6.87
CA LYS A 38 8.01 -5.70 -8.04
C LYS A 38 8.17 -4.59 -9.07
N GLN A 39 7.13 -3.77 -9.28
CA GLN A 39 7.12 -2.76 -10.35
C GLN A 39 7.41 -1.35 -9.85
N GLY A 40 7.33 -1.11 -8.56
CA GLY A 40 7.41 0.23 -8.00
C GLY A 40 6.14 1.05 -8.27
N PRO A 41 6.25 2.40 -8.26
CA PRO A 41 5.13 3.30 -8.47
C PRO A 41 4.35 3.03 -9.75
N ILE A 42 3.06 2.76 -9.62
CA ILE A 42 2.19 2.46 -10.75
C ILE A 42 0.79 3.02 -10.54
N THR A 43 0.11 3.35 -11.63
CA THR A 43 -1.26 3.86 -11.54
C THR A 43 -2.29 2.74 -11.51
N ARG A 44 -3.47 3.04 -10.96
CA ARG A 44 -4.61 2.11 -11.00
C ARG A 44 -4.96 1.66 -12.42
N GLY A 45 -4.85 2.55 -13.41
CA GLY A 45 -5.11 2.19 -14.81
C GLY A 45 -4.10 1.19 -15.38
N GLN A 46 -2.82 1.33 -15.02
CA GLN A 46 -1.79 0.37 -15.39
C GLN A 46 -1.94 -0.95 -14.62
N LEU A 47 -2.36 -0.93 -13.35
CA LEU A 47 -2.71 -2.13 -12.60
C LEU A 47 -3.82 -2.91 -13.30
N VAL A 48 -4.92 -2.27 -13.69
CA VAL A 48 -6.01 -2.91 -14.46
C VAL A 48 -5.46 -3.60 -15.71
N LYS A 49 -4.64 -2.90 -16.51
CA LYS A 49 -4.06 -3.47 -17.74
C LYS A 49 -3.16 -4.68 -17.48
N LYS A 50 -2.51 -4.75 -16.33
CA LYS A 50 -1.56 -5.82 -15.99
C LYS A 50 -2.23 -7.01 -15.32
N THR A 51 -3.26 -6.79 -14.51
CA THR A 51 -3.89 -7.84 -13.71
C THR A 51 -5.21 -8.32 -14.28
N GLY A 52 -5.85 -7.55 -15.15
CA GLY A 52 -7.22 -7.78 -15.59
C GLY A 52 -8.28 -7.56 -14.50
N ILE A 53 -7.87 -7.18 -13.28
CA ILE A 53 -8.80 -6.97 -12.17
C ILE A 53 -9.62 -5.69 -12.43
N PRO A 54 -10.95 -5.71 -12.19
CA PRO A 54 -11.79 -4.54 -12.35
C PRO A 54 -11.30 -3.35 -11.52
N ARG A 55 -11.52 -2.15 -12.06
CA ARG A 55 -11.00 -0.89 -11.48
C ARG A 55 -11.56 -0.60 -10.08
N SER A 56 -12.81 -0.97 -9.80
CA SER A 56 -13.44 -0.87 -8.48
C SER A 56 -12.82 -1.85 -7.50
N THR A 57 -12.68 -3.12 -7.89
CA THR A 57 -12.03 -4.16 -7.08
C THR A 57 -10.59 -3.81 -6.71
N LEU A 58 -9.82 -3.25 -7.66
CA LEU A 58 -8.49 -2.72 -7.38
C LEU A 58 -8.51 -1.52 -6.44
N TYR A 59 -9.53 -0.67 -6.51
CA TYR A 59 -9.68 0.44 -5.57
C TYR A 59 -9.88 -0.08 -4.14
N ASP A 60 -10.78 -1.04 -3.95
CA ASP A 60 -11.07 -1.59 -2.62
C ASP A 60 -9.83 -2.27 -2.03
N SER A 61 -9.10 -3.01 -2.85
CA SER A 61 -7.84 -3.66 -2.45
C SER A 61 -6.76 -2.64 -2.07
N LEU A 62 -6.49 -1.66 -2.93
CA LEU A 62 -5.54 -0.59 -2.64
C LEU A 62 -5.95 0.20 -1.39
N PHE A 63 -7.25 0.43 -1.18
CA PHE A 63 -7.76 1.11 -0.01
C PHE A 63 -7.48 0.33 1.28
N ARG A 64 -7.79 -0.97 1.32
CA ARG A 64 -7.44 -1.82 2.46
C ARG A 64 -5.94 -1.87 2.73
N LEU A 65 -5.12 -1.96 1.69
CA LEU A 65 -3.66 -1.93 1.83
C LEU A 65 -3.14 -0.58 2.34
N MET A 66 -3.74 0.53 1.93
CA MET A 66 -3.42 1.86 2.45
C MET A 66 -3.81 2.00 3.92
N LEU A 67 -4.97 1.48 4.33
CA LEU A 67 -5.39 1.46 5.74
C LEU A 67 -4.43 0.66 6.61
N LYS A 68 -3.86 -0.42 6.07
CA LYS A 68 -2.81 -1.21 6.73
C LYS A 68 -1.41 -0.56 6.66
N GLY A 69 -1.26 0.60 6.02
CA GLY A 69 0.02 1.30 5.85
C GLY A 69 1.00 0.62 4.89
N LEU A 70 0.55 -0.38 4.12
CA LEU A 70 1.40 -1.18 3.22
C LEU A 70 1.56 -0.56 1.83
N VAL A 71 0.68 0.39 1.49
CA VAL A 71 0.70 1.10 0.21
C VAL A 71 0.55 2.59 0.48
N LYS A 72 1.32 3.41 -0.23
CA LYS A 72 1.15 4.87 -0.28
C LYS A 72 0.58 5.29 -1.62
N LYS A 73 -0.23 6.34 -1.60
CA LYS A 73 -0.79 7.01 -2.78
C LYS A 73 -0.19 8.40 -2.87
N PHE A 74 0.28 8.79 -4.05
CA PHE A 74 0.77 10.14 -4.28
C PHE A 74 0.41 10.65 -5.69
N PRO A 75 0.16 11.97 -5.83
CA PRO A 75 -0.02 12.57 -7.14
C PRO A 75 1.32 12.72 -7.86
N ASP A 76 1.33 12.54 -9.18
CA ASP A 76 2.41 13.01 -10.04
C ASP A 76 2.33 14.52 -10.15
N ARG A 77 3.30 15.18 -9.52
CA ARG A 77 3.39 16.65 -9.49
C ARG A 77 4.16 17.21 -10.69
N THR A 78 4.77 16.35 -11.50
CA THR A 78 5.63 16.78 -12.63
C THR A 78 4.84 16.93 -13.93
N ASN A 79 3.81 16.10 -14.15
CA ASN A 79 2.99 16.14 -15.36
C ASN A 79 1.58 16.71 -15.12
N VAL A 80 1.48 17.96 -14.66
CA VAL A 80 0.20 18.65 -14.49
C VAL A 80 -0.23 19.34 -15.79
N SER A 81 -0.33 18.59 -16.90
CA SER A 81 -0.85 19.14 -18.17
C SER A 81 -2.37 19.11 -18.24
N ARG A 82 -2.99 18.20 -17.49
CA ARG A 82 -4.44 18.08 -17.33
C ARG A 82 -4.72 18.49 -15.89
N GLY A 83 -5.60 19.47 -15.66
CA GLY A 83 -5.83 20.11 -14.35
C GLY A 83 -6.03 19.17 -13.14
N ARG A 84 -6.26 17.87 -13.37
CA ARG A 84 -6.16 16.82 -12.34
C ARG A 84 -4.88 15.97 -12.52
N PRO A 85 -3.96 16.02 -11.54
CA PRO A 85 -2.77 15.17 -11.53
C PRO A 85 -3.09 13.68 -11.62
N GLN A 86 -2.22 12.93 -12.30
CA GLN A 86 -2.24 11.48 -12.30
C GLN A 86 -1.84 10.96 -10.91
N VAL A 87 -2.39 9.83 -10.49
CA VAL A 87 -2.17 9.26 -9.16
C VAL A 87 -1.44 7.93 -9.27
N PHE A 88 -0.35 7.81 -8.52
CA PHE A 88 0.48 6.64 -8.40
C PHE A 88 0.30 5.98 -7.04
N PHE A 89 0.50 4.67 -7.01
CA PHE A 89 0.48 3.83 -5.84
C PHE A 89 1.82 3.09 -5.77
N GLU A 90 2.39 2.98 -4.59
CA GLU A 90 3.68 2.32 -4.34
C GLU A 90 3.59 1.55 -3.02
N ALA A 91 4.28 0.42 -2.93
CA ALA A 91 4.38 -0.33 -1.68
C ALA A 91 5.25 0.45 -0.67
N ASN A 92 4.78 0.59 0.56
CA ASN A 92 5.64 0.97 1.68
C ASN A 92 6.45 -0.28 2.05
N THR A 93 7.69 -0.33 1.60
CA THR A 93 8.63 -1.42 1.90
C THR A 93 9.83 -0.83 2.61
#